data_AF-A0A0A2B6T1-F1
#
_entry.id   AF-A0A0A2B6T1-F1
#
_cell.length_a   1.000
_cell.length_b   1.000
_cell.length_c   1.000
_cell.angle_alpha   90.00
_cell.angle_beta   90.00
_cell.angle_gamma   90.00
#
_symmetry.space_group_name_H-M   'P 1'
#
loop_
_entity.id
_entity.type
_entity.pdbx_description
1 polymer ?
#
loop_
_entity_poly.entity_id
_entity_poly.type
_entity_poly.pdbx_seq_one_letter_code
_entity_poly.pdbx_strand_id
1 'polypeptide(L)'
;MRNNINGDFSIVEEISELKPGAFININWNKKTLMLPYSLRKDYISFTDKKWDWRYQFNKDGSPDINNPSLYELLPSGEIKTHFCETDDNKPNL
;
A
#
# COMPACT_ATOMS: atom_id res chain seq x y z
N MET A 1 -5.62 6.50 -1.36
CA MET A 1 -5.36 5.57 -2.50
C MET A 1 -5.96 6.13 -3.78
N ARG A 2 -5.82 5.51 -4.95
CA ARG A 2 -6.43 6.00 -6.20
C ARG A 2 -7.08 4.89 -7.02
N ASN A 3 -8.26 5.15 -7.57
CA ASN A 3 -8.91 4.30 -8.56
C ASN A 3 -8.67 4.85 -9.97
N ASN A 4 -8.43 3.98 -10.96
CA ASN A 4 -8.42 4.38 -12.36
C ASN A 4 -9.86 4.50 -12.88
N ILE A 5 -10.17 5.62 -13.55
CA ILE A 5 -11.45 5.92 -14.17
C ILE A 5 -11.18 6.31 -15.62
N ASN A 6 -11.29 5.33 -16.54
CA ASN A 6 -11.23 5.56 -17.99
C ASN A 6 -10.03 6.41 -18.46
N GLY A 7 -8.86 6.23 -17.83
CA GLY A 7 -7.64 6.98 -18.18
C GLY A 7 -7.34 8.18 -17.28
N ASP A 8 -8.26 8.54 -16.37
CA ASP A 8 -8.04 9.50 -15.27
C ASP A 8 -8.01 8.77 -13.91
N PHE A 9 -7.77 9.49 -12.81
CA PHE A 9 -7.76 8.91 -11.47
C PHE A 9 -8.59 9.72 -10.45
N SER A 10 -9.29 9.00 -9.57
CA SER A 10 -9.93 9.60 -8.39
C SER A 10 -9.21 9.19 -7.12
N ILE A 11 -9.12 10.11 -6.16
CA ILE A 11 -8.66 9.78 -4.81
C ILE A 11 -9.75 8.94 -4.14
N VAL A 12 -9.30 7.95 -3.38
CA VAL A 12 -10.14 7.05 -2.59
C VAL A 12 -9.64 7.11 -1.15
N GLU A 13 -10.57 7.40 -0.25
CA GLU A 13 -10.33 7.50 1.19
C GLU A 13 -10.63 6.16 1.87
N GLU A 14 -11.72 5.49 1.48
CA GLU A 14 -12.10 4.20 2.03
C GLU A 14 -11.63 3.02 1.18
N ILE A 15 -11.06 2.02 1.85
CA ILE A 15 -10.62 0.78 1.21
C ILE A 15 -11.78 0.00 0.56
N SER A 16 -12.98 0.09 1.12
CA SER A 16 -14.22 -0.52 0.61
C SER A 16 -14.54 -0.08 -0.83
N GLU A 17 -14.04 1.09 -1.22
CA GLU A 17 -14.27 1.70 -2.53
C GLU A 17 -13.17 1.35 -3.55
N LEU A 18 -12.13 0.59 -3.18
CA LEU A 18 -11.09 0.18 -4.11
C LEU A 18 -11.65 -0.67 -5.25
N LYS A 19 -11.35 -0.26 -6.48
CA LYS A 19 -11.77 -0.96 -7.70
C LYS A 19 -10.60 -1.76 -8.30
N PRO A 20 -10.88 -2.77 -9.13
CA PRO A 20 -9.84 -3.38 -9.96
C PRO A 20 -9.09 -2.31 -10.76
N GLY A 21 -7.75 -2.37 -10.77
CA GLY A 21 -6.90 -1.35 -11.40
C GLY A 21 -6.60 -0.12 -10.53
N ALA A 22 -7.04 -0.10 -9.27
CA ALA A 22 -6.57 0.87 -8.29
C ALA A 22 -5.05 0.79 -8.07
N PHE A 23 -4.48 1.86 -7.54
CA PHE A 23 -3.06 1.92 -7.17
C PHE A 23 -2.82 2.89 -6.02
N ILE A 24 -1.63 2.80 -5.42
CA ILE A 24 -1.12 3.73 -4.43
C ILE A 24 0.22 4.30 -4.88
N ASN A 25 0.49 5.56 -4.53
CA ASN A 25 1.83 6.13 -4.63
C ASN A 25 2.39 6.28 -3.23
N ILE A 26 3.55 5.66 -2.97
CA ILE A 26 4.28 5.82 -1.71
C ILE A 26 5.63 6.48 -1.97
N ASN A 27 6.04 7.35 -1.04
CA ASN A 27 7.39 7.94 -1.06
C ASN A 27 8.32 7.05 -0.24
N TRP A 28 9.20 6.30 -0.92
CA TRP A 28 10.14 5.39 -0.29
C TRP A 28 11.56 5.73 -0.70
N ASN A 29 12.42 6.04 0.28
CA ASN A 29 13.85 6.35 0.06
C ASN A 29 14.09 7.36 -1.08
N LYS A 30 13.42 8.51 -1.03
CA LYS A 30 13.47 9.58 -2.04
C LYS A 30 12.98 9.19 -3.44
N LYS A 31 12.29 8.05 -3.57
CA LYS A 31 11.64 7.61 -4.81
C LYS A 31 10.14 7.50 -4.60
N THR A 32 9.37 7.82 -5.62
CA THR A 32 7.93 7.54 -5.64
C THR A 32 7.71 6.16 -6.27
N LEU A 33 7.09 5.25 -5.52
CA LEU A 33 6.69 3.94 -6.00
C LEU A 33 5.19 3.98 -6.30
N MET A 34 4.82 3.64 -7.53
CA MET A 34 3.42 3.45 -7.93
C MET A 34 3.12 1.95 -7.91
N LEU A 35 2.30 1.51 -6.96
CA LEU A 35 2.02 0.10 -6.73
C LEU A 35 0.54 -0.20 -7.02
N PRO A 36 0.23 -1.09 -7.97
CA PRO A 36 -1.14 -1.46 -8.29
C PRO A 36 -1.75 -2.35 -7.20
N TYR A 37 -3.05 -2.22 -7.00
CA TYR A 37 -3.83 -3.02 -6.06
C TYR A 37 -3.83 -4.49 -6.46
N SER A 38 -3.63 -5.37 -5.48
CA SER A 38 -3.61 -6.81 -5.63
C SER A 38 -4.58 -7.45 -4.64
N LEU A 39 -5.49 -8.26 -5.19
CA LEU A 39 -6.49 -8.97 -4.41
C LEU A 39 -5.82 -10.09 -3.60
N ARG A 40 -5.91 -9.97 -2.28
CA ARG A 40 -5.44 -10.95 -1.31
C ARG A 40 -6.55 -11.16 -0.28
N LYS A 41 -6.66 -12.38 0.24
CA LYS A 41 -7.74 -12.76 1.16
C LYS A 41 -7.57 -12.11 2.55
N ASP A 42 -6.34 -12.12 3.05
CA ASP A 42 -6.07 -11.88 4.47
C ASP A 42 -5.49 -10.48 4.76
N TYR A 43 -5.24 -9.68 3.73
CA TYR A 43 -4.69 -8.33 3.84
C TYR A 43 -4.97 -7.56 2.55
N ILE A 44 -4.79 -6.25 2.58
CA ILE A 44 -4.81 -5.41 1.39
C ILE A 44 -3.38 -5.24 0.92
N SER A 45 -3.14 -5.49 -0.37
CA SER A 45 -1.81 -5.44 -0.95
C SER A 45 -1.80 -4.53 -2.16
N PHE A 46 -0.73 -3.74 -2.27
CA PHE A 46 -0.37 -3.03 -3.48
C PHE A 46 1.03 -3.48 -3.86
N THR A 47 1.20 -4.10 -5.02
CA THR A 47 2.43 -4.86 -5.30
C THR A 47 2.83 -4.80 -6.77
N ASP A 48 4.14 -4.78 -7.00
CA ASP A 48 4.74 -5.08 -8.30
C ASP A 48 5.66 -6.31 -8.16
N LYS A 49 6.58 -6.54 -9.12
CA LYS A 49 7.49 -7.70 -9.08
C LYS A 49 8.54 -7.63 -7.96
N LYS A 50 8.78 -6.45 -7.38
CA LYS A 50 9.84 -6.19 -6.41
C LYS A 50 9.29 -5.76 -5.04
N TRP A 51 8.21 -5.00 -5.01
CA TRP A 51 7.67 -4.36 -3.81
C TRP A 51 6.28 -4.88 -3.50
N ASP A 52 5.97 -5.01 -2.21
CA ASP A 52 4.63 -5.34 -1.72
C ASP A 52 4.32 -4.48 -0.50
N TRP A 53 3.40 -3.54 -0.67
CA TRP A 53 2.90 -2.66 0.38
C TRP A 53 1.60 -3.22 0.94
N ARG A 54 1.53 -3.43 2.25
CA ARG A 54 0.42 -4.14 2.90
C ARG A 54 -0.20 -3.37 4.04
N TYR A 55 -1.53 -3.42 4.10
CA TYR A 55 -2.32 -3.09 5.27
C TYR A 55 -2.92 -4.39 5.83
N GLN A 56 -2.64 -4.66 7.10
CA GLN A 56 -3.23 -5.81 7.80
C GLN A 56 -4.68 -5.49 8.18
N PHE A 57 -5.48 -6.51 8.45
CA PHE A 57 -6.79 -6.32 9.05
C PHE A 57 -6.70 -6.36 10.59
N ASN A 58 -7.42 -5.45 11.23
CA ASN A 58 -7.74 -5.47 12.64
C ASN A 58 -8.67 -6.64 12.98
N LYS A 59 -8.86 -6.91 14.28
CA LYS A 59 -9.75 -7.99 14.76
C LYS A 59 -11.20 -7.86 14.31
N ASP A 60 -11.65 -6.65 14.02
CA ASP A 60 -12.98 -6.33 13.52
C ASP A 60 -13.09 -6.44 11.99
N GLY A 61 -12.01 -6.79 11.30
CA GLY A 61 -11.93 -6.89 9.84
C GLY A 61 -11.69 -5.56 9.13
N SER A 62 -11.59 -4.44 9.85
CA SER A 62 -11.20 -3.16 9.27
C SER A 62 -9.70 -3.15 8.95
N PRO A 63 -9.25 -2.45 7.90
CA PRO A 63 -7.83 -2.34 7.60
C PRO A 63 -7.10 -1.39 8.57
N ASP A 64 -5.95 -1.82 9.10
CA ASP A 64 -5.03 -0.97 9.84
C ASP A 64 -4.20 -0.11 8.86
N ILE A 65 -4.74 1.06 8.55
CA ILE A 65 -4.13 2.03 7.63
C ILE A 65 -2.90 2.73 8.23
N ASN A 66 -2.74 2.71 9.56
CA ASN A 66 -1.74 3.49 10.27
C ASN A 66 -0.40 2.75 10.40
N ASN A 67 -0.42 1.42 10.32
CA ASN A 67 0.76 0.56 10.46
C ASN A 67 1.02 -0.29 9.21
N PRO A 68 1.28 0.33 8.04
CA PRO A 68 1.61 -0.42 6.84
C PRO A 68 2.97 -1.11 6.94
N SER A 69 3.12 -2.20 6.19
CA SER A 69 4.40 -2.89 6.00
C SER A 69 4.82 -2.85 4.54
N LEU A 70 6.10 -2.56 4.28
CA LEU A 70 6.68 -2.64 2.95
C LEU A 70 7.66 -3.83 2.88
N TYR A 71 7.44 -4.70 1.91
CA TYR A 71 8.32 -5.83 1.63
C TYR A 71 9.09 -5.60 0.33
N GLU A 72 10.38 -5.91 0.34
CA GLU A 72 11.27 -5.85 -0.83
C GLU A 72 11.79 -7.24 -1.16
N LEU A 73 11.59 -7.69 -2.39
CA LEU A 73 12.26 -8.87 -2.95
C LEU A 73 13.67 -8.48 -3.40
N LEU A 74 14.68 -9.04 -2.74
CA LEU A 74 16.09 -8.86 -3.11
C LEU A 74 16.45 -9.76 -4.31
N PRO A 75 17.52 -9.43 -5.07
CA PRO A 75 18.01 -10.29 -6.15
C PRO A 75 18.41 -11.70 -5.69
N SER A 76 18.73 -11.87 -4.40
CA SER A 76 19.00 -13.18 -3.78
C SER A 76 17.75 -14.05 -3.66
N GLY A 77 16.54 -13.49 -3.83
CA GLY A 77 15.27 -14.14 -3.55
C GLY A 77 14.79 -13.97 -2.10
N GLU A 78 15.60 -13.37 -1.23
CA GLU A 78 15.21 -13.05 0.14
C GLU A 78 14.21 -11.88 0.18
N ILE A 79 13.27 -11.95 1.12
CA ILE A 79 12.30 -10.87 1.36
C ILE A 79 12.79 -10.04 2.55
N LYS A 80 13.06 -8.76 2.31
CA LYS A 80 13.39 -7.79 3.35
C LYS A 80 12.12 -7.04 3.77
N THR A 81 11.89 -6.96 5.08
CA THR A 81 10.75 -6.23 5.66
C THR A 81 11.19 -4.85 6.12
N HIS A 82 10.38 -3.85 5.80
CA HIS A 82 10.53 -2.47 6.25
C HIS A 82 9.24 -2.04 6.97
N PHE A 83 9.38 -1.60 8.21
CA PHE A 83 8.27 -1.06 8.99
C PHE A 83 8.09 0.42 8.64
N CYS A 84 6.85 0.82 8.35
CA CYS A 84 6.54 2.16 7.86
C CYS A 84 5.49 2.80 8.75
N GLU A 85 5.65 4.10 8.98
CA GLU A 85 4.67 4.94 9.66
C GLU A 85 4.12 5.94 8.63
N THR A 86 2.81 6.18 8.65
CA THR A 86 2.19 7.23 7.84
C THR A 86 2.60 8.61 8.37
N ASP A 87 2.77 9.59 7.49
CA ASP A 87 3.21 10.94 7.88
C ASP A 87 2.23 11.63 8.86
N ASP A 88 0.97 11.19 8.90
CA ASP A 88 -0.06 11.69 9.83
C ASP A 88 0.27 11.44 11.31
N ASN A 89 1.20 10.52 11.60
CA ASN A 89 1.68 10.22 12.95
C ASN A 89 2.94 11.01 13.36
N LYS A 90 3.45 11.92 12.54
CA LYS A 90 4.55 12.79 12.96
C LYS A 90 3.99 13.90 13.86
N PRO A 91 4.35 13.97 15.15
CA PRO A 91 4.08 15.18 15.92
C PRO A 91 4.78 16.34 15.21
N ASN A 92 4.01 17.38 14.87
CA ASN A 92 4.50 18.60 14.22
C ASN A 92 5.81 19.03 14.89
N LEU A 93 6.92 18.94 14.14
CA LEU A 93 8.26 19.34 14.57
C LEU A 93 8.61 20.66 13.88
#